data_AF-A0A0P7H726-F1
#
_entry.id   AF-A0A0P7H726-F1
#
_cell.length_a   1.000
_cell.length_b   1.000
_cell.length_c   1.000
_cell.angle_alpha   90.00
_cell.angle_beta   90.00
_cell.angle_gamma   90.00
#
_symmetry.space_group_name_H-M   'P 1'
#
loop_
_entity.id
_entity.type
_entity.pdbx_description
1 polymer ?
#
loop_
_entity_poly.entity_id
_entity_poly.type
_entity_poly.pdbx_seq_one_letter_code
_entity_poly.pdbx_strand_id
1 'polypeptide(L)'
;MSKRRVLVAIALVVLAPVWGAVVVSAAPVENDTYAVAQGTSCTEIQPVTNESQPAEAFYDYRNPNTEPNSSTFSSFGTTEYQESSTSTLLFYEGSEGASIVLVHGELGDEDGGSTLTMAFEGLPADGAWVVEDDEYSGRDDDWDLGDTTASIDWMWG
;
A
#
# COMPACT_ATOMS: atom_id res chain seq x y z
N MET A 1 30.43 14.25 -12.94
CA MET A 1 29.60 13.20 -13.57
C MET A 1 28.29 13.83 -14.01
N SER A 2 27.95 13.72 -15.28
CA SER A 2 26.80 14.40 -15.89
C SER A 2 25.51 13.74 -15.41
N LYS A 3 24.65 14.48 -14.69
CA LYS A 3 23.29 14.05 -14.33
C LYS A 3 22.45 14.04 -15.61
N ARG A 4 22.38 12.89 -16.28
CA ARG A 4 21.34 12.66 -17.29
C ARG A 4 20.02 12.47 -16.53
N ARG A 5 19.17 13.48 -16.62
CA ARG A 5 17.79 13.42 -16.13
C ARG A 5 16.96 12.80 -17.24
N VAL A 6 16.27 11.71 -16.95
CA VAL A 6 15.29 11.11 -17.87
C VAL A 6 13.93 11.32 -17.26
N LEU A 7 13.09 12.12 -17.94
CA LEU A 7 11.66 12.19 -17.67
C LEU A 7 10.98 10.99 -18.35
N VAL A 8 10.13 10.28 -17.62
CA VAL A 8 9.16 9.35 -18.21
C VAL A 8 7.88 10.14 -18.49
N ALA A 9 7.56 10.30 -19.77
CA ALA A 9 6.23 10.73 -20.23
C ALA A 9 5.44 9.47 -20.59
N ILE A 10 4.35 9.20 -19.88
CA ILE A 10 3.41 8.13 -20.23
C ILE A 10 2.58 8.63 -21.42
N ALA A 11 2.82 8.07 -22.59
CA ALA A 11 2.06 8.39 -23.80
C ALA A 11 0.72 7.65 -23.79
N LEU A 12 -0.38 8.41 -23.85
CA LEU A 12 -1.72 7.91 -24.17
C LEU A 12 -1.68 7.15 -25.50
N VAL A 13 -2.15 5.90 -25.49
CA VAL A 13 -2.34 5.10 -26.70
C VAL A 13 -3.51 5.68 -27.49
N VAL A 14 -3.21 6.49 -28.51
CA VAL A 14 -4.17 6.83 -29.58
C VAL A 14 -4.14 5.68 -30.59
N LEU A 15 -5.25 4.94 -30.66
CA LEU A 15 -5.44 3.86 -31.64
C LEU A 15 -5.41 4.41 -33.07
N ALA A 16 -4.30 4.18 -33.78
CA ALA A 16 -4.24 4.26 -35.24
C ALA A 16 -3.61 2.95 -35.78
N PRO A 17 -4.11 2.40 -36.90
CA PRO A 17 -3.72 1.07 -37.35
C PRO A 17 -2.46 1.16 -38.22
N VAL A 18 -1.31 0.68 -37.73
CA VAL A 18 -0.14 0.45 -38.58
C VAL A 18 0.62 -0.79 -38.11
N TRP A 19 0.88 -1.71 -39.03
CA TRP A 19 1.62 -2.96 -38.83
C TRP A 19 3.02 -2.72 -38.25
N GLY A 20 3.33 -3.44 -37.18
CA GLY A 20 4.66 -3.50 -36.57
C GLY A 20 4.53 -3.71 -35.06
N ALA A 21 4.58 -4.95 -34.60
CA ALA A 21 4.60 -5.24 -33.17
C ALA A 21 5.91 -4.72 -32.56
N VAL A 22 5.82 -3.60 -31.83
CA VAL A 22 6.90 -3.15 -30.96
C VAL A 22 6.84 -4.01 -29.70
N VAL A 23 7.77 -4.94 -29.58
CA VAL A 23 7.95 -5.70 -28.34
C VAL A 23 8.63 -4.76 -27.35
N VAL A 24 7.87 -4.22 -26.40
CA VAL A 24 8.45 -3.48 -25.27
C VAL A 24 8.94 -4.53 -24.28
N SER A 25 10.26 -4.70 -24.22
CA SER A 25 10.89 -5.50 -23.17
C SER A 25 11.08 -4.60 -21.96
N ALA A 26 10.37 -4.89 -20.87
CA ALA A 26 10.66 -4.29 -19.58
C ALA A 26 11.98 -4.87 -19.06
N ALA A 27 13.03 -4.06 -19.05
CA ALA A 27 14.21 -4.37 -18.25
C ALA A 27 13.85 -4.26 -16.76
N PRO A 28 14.53 -4.97 -15.85
CA PRO A 28 14.35 -4.75 -14.42
C PRO A 28 14.70 -3.29 -14.12
N VAL A 29 13.70 -2.53 -13.70
CA VAL A 29 13.89 -1.18 -13.18
C VAL A 29 14.22 -1.40 -11.70
N GLU A 30 15.42 -1.05 -11.27
CA GLU A 30 15.61 -0.74 -9.86
C GLU A 30 14.79 0.53 -9.61
N ASN A 31 13.58 0.36 -9.05
CA ASN A 31 12.67 1.47 -8.81
C ASN A 31 13.17 2.24 -7.59
N ASP A 32 13.83 3.38 -7.82
CA ASP A 32 14.24 4.29 -6.74
C ASP A 32 13.08 5.21 -6.26
N THR A 33 11.90 5.16 -6.90
CA THR A 33 10.78 6.07 -6.59
C THR A 33 9.41 5.40 -6.67
N TYR A 34 8.54 5.75 -5.73
CA TYR A 34 7.11 5.41 -5.75
C TYR A 34 6.31 6.54 -6.36
N ALA A 35 5.19 6.21 -7.01
CA ALA A 35 4.29 7.22 -7.55
C ALA A 35 2.84 6.80 -7.40
N VAL A 36 1.97 7.78 -7.15
CA VAL A 36 0.52 7.62 -7.16
C VAL A 36 -0.03 8.30 -8.39
N ALA A 37 -0.77 7.54 -9.21
CA ALA A 37 -1.41 8.04 -10.41
C ALA A 37 -2.93 8.12 -10.21
N GLN A 38 -3.52 9.26 -10.57
CA GLN A 38 -4.96 9.46 -10.57
C GLN A 38 -5.37 10.16 -11.86
N GLY A 39 -6.08 9.43 -12.73
CA GLY A 39 -6.44 9.90 -14.07
C GLY A 39 -5.18 10.20 -14.89
N THR A 40 -4.91 11.47 -15.18
CA THR A 40 -3.73 11.93 -15.91
C THR A 40 -2.63 12.50 -15.01
N SER A 41 -2.89 12.59 -13.70
CA SER A 41 -1.91 13.09 -12.73
C SER A 41 -1.06 11.93 -12.23
N CYS A 42 0.25 12.15 -12.11
CA CYS A 42 1.19 11.21 -11.53
C CYS A 42 2.10 11.99 -10.58
N THR A 43 2.09 11.62 -9.31
CA THR A 43 2.82 12.31 -8.25
C THR A 43 3.83 11.35 -7.65
N GLU A 44 5.10 11.74 -7.65
CA GLU A 44 6.15 11.00 -6.93
C GLU A 44 5.93 11.13 -5.42
N ILE A 45 6.00 10.01 -4.72
CA ILE A 45 5.84 9.92 -3.26
C ILE A 45 7.18 9.52 -2.66
N GLN A 46 7.59 10.25 -1.63
CA GLN A 46 8.74 9.88 -0.82
C GLN A 46 8.29 8.84 0.21
N PRO A 47 9.00 7.72 0.33
CA PRO A 47 8.66 6.71 1.32
C PRO A 47 9.01 7.19 2.73
N VAL A 48 8.36 6.57 3.71
CA VAL A 48 8.84 6.56 5.10
C VAL A 48 9.92 5.48 5.19
N THR A 49 11.12 5.83 5.63
CA THR A 49 12.25 4.88 5.65
C THR A 49 12.68 4.56 7.08
N ASN A 50 12.75 3.26 7.40
CA ASN A 50 13.43 2.74 8.59
C ASN A 50 13.90 1.30 8.33
N GLU A 51 15.09 1.18 7.74
CA GLU A 51 15.70 -0.11 7.34
C GLU A 51 16.03 -1.06 8.51
N SER A 52 15.82 -0.65 9.76
CA SER A 52 16.03 -1.51 10.94
C SER A 52 14.77 -2.21 11.43
N GLN A 53 13.62 -1.94 10.83
CA GLN A 53 12.31 -2.40 11.31
C GLN A 53 11.50 -2.98 10.15
N PRO A 54 10.81 -4.12 10.34
CA PRO A 54 9.90 -4.67 9.33
C PRO A 54 8.57 -3.90 9.35
N ALA A 55 7.76 -4.04 8.30
CA ALA A 55 6.53 -3.27 8.11
C ALA A 55 5.49 -3.55 9.21
N GLU A 56 5.40 -4.79 9.68
CA GLU A 56 4.52 -5.24 10.76
C GLU A 56 4.83 -4.53 12.07
N ALA A 57 6.11 -4.38 12.37
CA ALA A 57 6.54 -3.65 13.55
C ALA A 57 6.34 -2.13 13.39
N PHE A 58 6.53 -1.59 12.18
CA PHE A 58 6.28 -0.18 11.89
C PHE A 58 4.78 0.16 12.02
N TYR A 59 3.92 -0.76 11.57
CA TYR A 59 2.49 -0.62 11.68
C TYR A 59 1.99 -0.83 13.11
N ASP A 60 2.50 -1.86 13.82
CA ASP A 60 2.14 -2.16 15.21
C ASP A 60 0.62 -2.22 15.38
N TYR A 61 -0.01 -3.09 14.58
CA TYR A 61 -1.44 -3.34 14.67
C TYR A 61 -1.77 -4.05 15.99
N ARG A 62 -2.76 -3.55 16.71
CA ARG A 62 -3.17 -4.15 17.98
C ARG A 62 -4.67 -4.35 18.06
N ASN A 63 -5.04 -5.53 18.54
CA ASN A 63 -6.40 -5.95 18.84
C ASN A 63 -6.42 -6.77 20.15
N PRO A 64 -7.58 -7.27 20.63
CA PRO A 64 -7.64 -8.01 21.89
C PRO A 64 -6.84 -9.32 21.91
N ASN A 65 -6.40 -9.82 20.75
CA ASN A 65 -5.66 -11.06 20.57
C ASN A 65 -4.16 -10.84 20.31
N THR A 66 -3.70 -9.60 20.13
CA THR A 66 -2.26 -9.29 19.96
C THR A 66 -1.55 -9.15 21.31
N GLU A 67 -0.22 -9.14 21.30
CA GLU A 67 0.60 -8.76 22.44
C GLU A 67 1.63 -7.70 22.01
N PRO A 68 1.55 -6.45 22.50
CA PRO A 68 0.55 -5.94 23.44
C PRO A 68 -0.88 -5.90 22.85
N ASN A 69 -1.89 -6.10 23.71
CA ASN A 69 -3.30 -6.04 23.30
C ASN A 69 -3.86 -4.61 23.34
N SER A 70 -4.91 -4.38 22.56
CA SER A 70 -5.74 -3.16 22.59
C SER A 70 -7.17 -3.49 22.17
N SER A 71 -8.16 -2.74 22.65
CA SER A 71 -9.55 -2.86 22.16
C SER A 71 -9.86 -1.92 20.98
N THR A 72 -8.86 -1.17 20.50
CA THR A 72 -9.05 -0.11 19.49
C THR A 72 -8.94 -0.60 18.06
N PHE A 73 -8.50 -1.85 17.82
CA PHE A 73 -8.33 -2.43 16.48
C PHE A 73 -7.60 -1.48 15.52
N SER A 74 -6.40 -1.03 15.93
CA SER A 74 -5.74 0.09 15.26
C SER A 74 -4.23 -0.04 15.27
N SER A 75 -3.59 0.72 14.38
CA SER A 75 -2.14 0.89 14.32
C SER A 75 -1.66 1.82 15.44
N PHE A 76 -0.67 1.37 16.21
CA PHE A 76 0.00 2.17 17.24
C PHE A 76 1.30 2.80 16.73
N GLY A 77 1.85 2.29 15.62
CA GLY A 77 3.13 2.73 15.08
C GLY A 77 3.01 3.86 14.07
N THR A 78 1.83 4.07 13.47
CA THR A 78 1.61 5.05 12.40
C THR A 78 0.88 6.32 12.85
N THR A 79 0.88 6.64 14.15
CA THR A 79 0.12 7.78 14.72
C THR A 79 0.45 9.14 14.09
N GLU A 80 1.67 9.33 13.55
CA GLU A 80 2.05 10.55 12.80
C GLU A 80 1.28 10.72 11.47
N TYR A 81 0.75 9.63 10.91
CA TYR A 81 0.09 9.59 9.59
C TYR A 81 -1.42 9.40 9.68
N GLN A 82 -1.94 9.45 10.91
CA GLN A 82 -3.33 9.26 11.24
C GLN A 82 -4.05 10.60 11.37
N GLU A 83 -5.24 10.68 10.79
CA GLU A 83 -6.14 11.82 10.92
C GLU A 83 -7.58 11.29 11.02
N SER A 84 -8.39 11.89 11.90
CA SER A 84 -9.82 11.56 12.01
C SER A 84 -10.52 11.58 10.65
N SER A 85 -11.36 10.56 10.41
CA SER A 85 -12.16 10.41 9.19
C SER A 85 -11.35 10.43 7.87
N THR A 86 -10.07 10.04 7.90
CA THR A 86 -9.18 10.06 6.74
C THR A 86 -8.54 8.70 6.50
N SER A 87 -8.44 8.29 5.24
CA SER A 87 -7.63 7.14 4.82
C SER A 87 -6.32 7.62 4.21
N THR A 88 -5.21 7.12 4.73
CA THR A 88 -3.85 7.44 4.30
C THR A 88 -3.23 6.23 3.63
N LEU A 89 -2.68 6.41 2.43
CA LEU A 89 -1.80 5.44 1.78
C LEU A 89 -0.36 5.98 1.83
N LEU A 90 0.57 5.16 2.30
CA LEU A 90 1.99 5.48 2.32
C LEU A 90 2.83 4.32 1.79
N PHE A 91 4.05 4.65 1.36
CA PHE A 91 5.08 3.66 1.04
C PHE A 91 6.07 3.63 2.19
N TYR A 92 6.41 2.43 2.65
CA TYR A 92 7.35 2.20 3.72
C TYR A 92 8.55 1.39 3.21
N GLU A 93 9.76 1.84 3.50
CA GLU A 93 11.00 1.12 3.22
C GLU A 93 11.62 0.64 4.53
N GLY A 94 11.39 -0.64 4.82
CA GLY A 94 11.81 -1.32 6.04
C GLY A 94 13.00 -2.25 5.84
N SER A 95 13.28 -3.05 6.87
CA SER A 95 14.34 -4.07 6.85
C SER A 95 14.11 -5.19 5.83
N GLU A 96 12.88 -5.34 5.35
CA GLU A 96 12.46 -6.41 4.44
C GLU A 96 12.08 -5.88 3.05
N GLY A 97 12.42 -4.62 2.77
CA GLY A 97 12.15 -3.96 1.51
C GLY A 97 10.94 -3.03 1.57
N ALA A 98 10.32 -2.83 0.41
CA ALA A 98 9.24 -1.87 0.24
C ALA A 98 7.88 -2.48 0.59
N SER A 99 7.02 -1.69 1.23
CA SER A 99 5.64 -2.06 1.57
C SER A 99 4.68 -0.93 1.21
N ILE A 100 3.48 -1.29 0.77
CA ILE A 100 2.34 -0.38 0.75
C ILE A 100 1.64 -0.51 2.09
N VAL A 101 1.37 0.62 2.74
CA VAL A 101 0.69 0.67 4.03
C VAL A 101 -0.53 1.55 3.91
N LEU A 102 -1.67 1.05 4.37
CA LEU A 102 -2.92 1.79 4.45
C LEU A 102 -3.33 1.95 5.89
N VAL A 103 -3.76 3.16 6.25
CA VAL A 103 -4.21 3.51 7.60
C VAL A 103 -5.53 4.24 7.49
N HIS A 104 -6.47 3.98 8.38
CA HIS A 104 -7.72 4.73 8.47
C HIS A 104 -7.92 5.27 9.88
N GLY A 105 -8.36 6.53 9.96
CA GLY A 105 -8.76 7.17 11.20
C GLY A 105 -7.59 7.52 12.12
N GLU A 106 -7.93 8.15 13.24
CA GLU A 106 -7.02 8.41 14.35
C GLU A 106 -7.13 7.31 15.40
N LEU A 107 -6.01 6.93 16.02
CA LEU A 107 -6.01 5.97 17.11
C LEU A 107 -6.97 6.41 18.24
N GLY A 108 -7.99 5.58 18.48
CA GLY A 108 -9.02 5.85 19.48
C GLY A 108 -10.19 6.71 18.99
N ASP A 109 -10.21 7.06 17.70
CA ASP A 109 -11.37 7.60 17.01
C ASP A 109 -12.21 6.45 16.45
N GLU A 110 -13.36 6.20 17.08
CA GLU A 110 -14.30 5.12 16.73
C GLU A 110 -15.57 5.67 16.05
N ASP A 111 -15.58 6.96 15.65
CA ASP A 111 -16.77 7.57 15.08
C ASP A 111 -16.94 7.26 13.59
N GLY A 112 -18.11 6.72 13.23
CA GLY A 112 -18.55 6.55 11.85
C GLY A 112 -18.53 5.09 11.39
N GLY A 113 -18.43 4.90 10.08
CA GLY A 113 -18.30 3.58 9.48
C GLY A 113 -18.40 3.62 7.96
N SER A 114 -17.60 2.83 7.28
CA SER A 114 -17.53 2.79 5.81
C SER A 114 -16.80 1.53 5.34
N THR A 115 -16.62 1.43 4.04
CA THR A 115 -15.83 0.38 3.38
C THR A 115 -14.86 1.01 2.39
N LEU A 116 -13.63 0.52 2.35
CA LEU A 116 -12.63 0.77 1.31
C LEU A 116 -12.39 -0.52 0.52
N THR A 117 -12.82 -0.53 -0.74
CA THR A 117 -12.53 -1.63 -1.68
C THR A 117 -11.21 -1.39 -2.40
N MET A 118 -10.33 -2.39 -2.40
CA MET A 118 -9.00 -2.34 -2.99
C MET A 118 -8.72 -3.58 -3.83
N ALA A 119 -7.94 -3.38 -4.89
CA ALA A 119 -7.38 -4.46 -5.68
C ALA A 119 -5.88 -4.23 -5.85
N PHE A 120 -5.10 -5.26 -5.56
CA PHE A 120 -3.65 -5.25 -5.73
C PHE A 120 -3.25 -6.31 -6.74
N GLU A 121 -2.26 -5.99 -7.56
CA GLU A 121 -1.71 -6.87 -8.58
C GLU A 121 -0.19 -6.71 -8.64
N GLY A 122 0.50 -7.77 -9.04
CA GLY A 122 1.93 -7.73 -9.28
C GLY A 122 2.78 -7.76 -8.00
N LEU A 123 2.25 -8.34 -6.92
CA LEU A 123 3.09 -8.66 -5.77
C LEU A 123 4.23 -9.59 -6.22
N PRO A 124 5.50 -9.29 -5.87
CA PRO A 124 6.64 -10.15 -6.20
C PRO A 124 6.46 -11.57 -5.64
N ALA A 125 7.10 -12.56 -6.26
CA ALA A 125 6.98 -13.97 -5.84
C ALA A 125 7.50 -14.24 -4.42
N ASP A 126 8.36 -13.37 -3.91
CA ASP A 126 8.89 -13.36 -2.54
C ASP A 126 8.21 -12.30 -1.65
N GLY A 127 7.17 -11.62 -2.15
CA GLY A 127 6.35 -10.69 -1.39
C GLY A 127 5.35 -11.41 -0.48
N ALA A 128 4.84 -10.69 0.51
CA ALA A 128 3.88 -11.22 1.47
C ALA A 128 2.87 -10.16 1.91
N TRP A 129 1.68 -10.62 2.31
CA TRP A 129 0.67 -9.85 3.05
C TRP A 129 0.99 -10.02 4.52
N VAL A 130 1.52 -8.98 5.15
CA VAL A 130 2.17 -9.11 6.47
C VAL A 130 1.35 -8.50 7.61
N VAL A 131 0.41 -7.61 7.29
CA VAL A 131 -0.56 -7.07 8.23
C VAL A 131 -1.92 -7.08 7.54
N GLU A 132 -2.89 -7.69 8.21
CA GLU A 132 -4.30 -7.63 7.86
C GLU A 132 -5.02 -7.03 9.08
N ASP A 133 -5.88 -6.04 8.81
CA ASP A 133 -6.92 -5.72 9.78
C ASP A 133 -7.80 -6.97 9.92
N ASP A 134 -8.23 -7.26 11.14
CA ASP A 134 -9.14 -8.37 11.39
C ASP A 134 -8.64 -9.82 11.19
N GLU A 135 -7.43 -10.14 11.62
CA GLU A 135 -7.04 -11.55 11.85
C GLU A 135 -7.70 -12.14 13.13
N TYR A 136 -9.02 -12.03 13.27
CA TYR A 136 -9.78 -12.57 14.40
C TYR A 136 -11.19 -13.07 14.04
N SER A 137 -11.80 -13.81 14.96
CA SER A 137 -13.13 -14.39 14.75
C SER A 137 -14.23 -13.33 14.75
N GLY A 138 -15.09 -13.34 13.74
CA GLY A 138 -16.24 -12.43 13.65
C GLY A 138 -15.99 -11.14 12.89
N ARG A 139 -14.87 -11.05 12.17
CA ARG A 139 -14.58 -9.99 11.21
C ARG A 139 -15.66 -9.85 10.15
N ASP A 140 -15.87 -8.62 9.71
CA ASP A 140 -16.74 -8.28 8.59
C ASP A 140 -15.97 -7.94 7.31
N ASP A 141 -14.65 -7.76 7.39
CA ASP A 141 -13.77 -7.64 6.22
C ASP A 141 -13.77 -8.88 5.32
N ASP A 142 -13.67 -8.66 4.01
CA ASP A 142 -13.45 -9.71 3.01
C ASP A 142 -12.05 -9.57 2.40
N TRP A 143 -11.24 -10.63 2.55
CA TRP A 143 -9.87 -10.71 2.07
C TRP A 143 -9.74 -11.91 1.13
N ASP A 144 -9.66 -11.65 -0.18
CA ASP A 144 -9.34 -12.67 -1.19
C ASP A 144 -7.88 -12.50 -1.64
N LEU A 145 -7.00 -13.29 -1.02
CA LEU A 145 -5.56 -13.25 -1.24
C LEU A 145 -5.10 -14.36 -2.19
N GLY A 146 -4.45 -13.97 -3.28
CA GLY A 146 -3.72 -14.84 -4.18
C GLY A 146 -2.21 -14.65 -4.05
N ASP A 147 -1.44 -15.50 -4.75
CA ASP A 147 0.02 -15.47 -4.72
C ASP A 147 0.61 -14.12 -5.15
N THR A 148 -0.03 -13.44 -6.11
CA THR A 148 0.46 -12.17 -6.68
C THR A 148 -0.61 -11.08 -6.74
N THR A 149 -1.80 -11.33 -6.19
CA THR A 149 -2.97 -10.46 -6.29
C THR A 149 -3.75 -10.45 -4.99
N ALA A 150 -4.51 -9.39 -4.73
CA ALA A 150 -5.50 -9.36 -3.67
C ALA A 150 -6.73 -8.56 -4.08
N SER A 151 -7.91 -8.98 -3.62
CA SER A 151 -9.13 -8.18 -3.62
C SER A 151 -9.62 -8.06 -2.18
N ILE A 152 -9.78 -6.83 -1.70
CA ILE A 152 -10.03 -6.55 -0.28
C ILE A 152 -11.20 -5.59 -0.16
N ASP A 153 -12.18 -5.93 0.66
CA ASP A 153 -13.19 -5.00 1.18
C ASP A 153 -12.89 -4.77 2.66
N TRP A 154 -12.27 -3.62 2.96
CA TRP A 154 -11.86 -3.24 4.32
C TRP A 154 -12.91 -2.33 4.95
N MET A 155 -13.47 -2.73 6.08
CA MET A 155 -14.64 -2.21 6.74
C MET A 155 -14.29 -1.70 8.13
N TRP A 156 -15.02 -0.69 8.61
CA TRP A 156 -14.91 -0.20 9.97
C TRP A 156 -16.24 0.41 10.43
N GLY A 157 -16.47 0.44 11.74
CA GLY A 157 -17.61 1.11 12.40
C GLY A 157 -18.16 0.39 13.62
#